data_AF-A0A177ZQ65-F1
#
_entry.id   AF-A0A177ZQ65-F1
#
_cell.length_a   1.000
_cell.length_b   1.000
_cell.length_c   1.000
_cell.angle_alpha   90.00
_cell.angle_beta   90.00
_cell.angle_gamma   90.00
#
_symmetry.space_group_name_H-M   'P 1'
#
loop_
_entity.id
_entity.type
_entity.pdbx_description
1 polymer ?
#
loop_
_entity_poly.entity_id
_entity_poly.type
_entity_poly.pdbx_seq_one_letter_code
_entity_poly.pdbx_strand_id
1 'polypeptide(L)'
;MVDRNNDLRIAIDLDTFKTEFAERVQVETSGQHVILSFLQMIPGATEQQSNAKIVSRIALTWPQFALVSDLLSELKSEHKQSAQDTFVSCVVAEKEVTNVT
;
A
#
# COMPACT_ATOMS: atom_id res chain seq x y z
N MET A 1 27.88 8.90 9.79
CA MET A 1 26.55 8.38 9.42
C MET A 1 26.81 7.10 8.65
N VAL A 2 26.60 5.93 9.26
CA VAL A 2 26.94 4.64 8.64
C VAL A 2 25.81 4.32 7.68
N ASP A 3 26.10 4.33 6.39
CA ASP A 3 25.19 3.92 5.33
C ASP A 3 24.90 2.42 5.50
N ARG A 4 23.73 2.11 6.08
CA ARG A 4 23.27 0.73 6.32
C ARG A 4 22.59 0.14 5.07
N ASN A 5 22.84 0.67 3.87
CA ASN A 5 22.49 0.00 2.61
C ASN A 5 23.45 -1.17 2.36
N ASN A 6 23.28 -2.17 3.22
CA ASN A 6 24.06 -3.37 3.34
C ASN A 6 23.61 -4.35 2.24
N ASP A 7 24.29 -4.32 1.08
CA ASP A 7 24.46 -5.44 0.12
C ASP A 7 23.23 -6.33 -0.19
N LEU A 8 22.01 -5.78 -0.14
CA LEU A 8 20.78 -6.54 -0.35
C LEU A 8 20.60 -6.79 -1.85
N ARG A 9 20.99 -7.99 -2.31
CA ARG A 9 20.81 -8.42 -3.69
C ARG A 9 19.46 -9.12 -3.83
N ILE A 10 18.48 -8.38 -4.34
CA ILE A 10 17.14 -8.88 -4.58
C ILE A 10 17.12 -9.60 -5.92
N ALA A 11 16.88 -10.92 -5.91
CA ALA A 11 16.55 -11.65 -7.12
C ALA A 11 15.04 -11.51 -7.37
N ILE A 12 14.68 -10.93 -8.51
CA ILE A 12 13.29 -10.80 -8.96
C ILE A 12 13.11 -11.73 -10.15
N ASP A 13 12.12 -12.62 -10.07
CA ASP A 13 11.65 -13.34 -11.23
C ASP A 13 10.77 -12.41 -12.08
N LEU A 14 11.33 -11.91 -13.18
CA LEU A 14 10.68 -10.90 -14.02
C LEU A 14 9.43 -11.43 -14.73
N ASP A 15 9.32 -12.74 -14.92
CA ASP A 15 8.17 -13.35 -15.60
C ASP A 15 6.93 -13.39 -14.69
N THR A 16 7.14 -13.34 -13.37
CA THR A 16 6.06 -13.40 -12.37
C THR A 16 5.91 -12.10 -11.57
N PHE A 17 6.87 -11.18 -11.67
CA PHE A 17 6.82 -9.91 -10.96
C PHE A 17 5.79 -8.95 -11.56
N LYS A 18 4.70 -8.76 -10.83
CA LYS A 18 3.65 -7.81 -11.18
C LYS A 18 3.41 -6.84 -10.02
N THR A 19 3.50 -5.55 -10.32
CA THR A 19 3.06 -4.49 -9.41
C THR A 19 1.56 -4.27 -9.58
N GLU A 20 0.81 -4.46 -8.51
CA GLU A 20 -0.64 -4.23 -8.47
C GLU A 20 -0.94 -3.15 -7.44
N PHE A 21 -1.87 -2.25 -7.76
CA PHE A 21 -2.38 -1.31 -6.78
C PHE A 21 -3.34 -2.02 -5.82
N ALA A 22 -3.12 -1.79 -4.52
CA ALA A 22 -4.04 -2.22 -3.47
C ALA A 22 -4.90 -1.03 -3.04
N GLU A 23 -6.18 -1.28 -2.85
CA GLU A 23 -7.16 -0.28 -2.41
C GLU A 23 -7.43 -0.38 -0.91
N ARG A 24 -7.32 -1.59 -0.36
CA ARG A 24 -7.51 -1.86 1.07
C ARG A 24 -6.41 -2.75 1.61
N VAL A 25 -6.12 -2.58 2.90
CA VAL A 25 -5.24 -3.46 3.67
C VAL A 25 -6.04 -4.05 4.81
N GLN A 26 -6.05 -5.37 4.92
CA GLN A 26 -6.63 -6.11 6.03
C GLN A 26 -5.50 -6.69 6.88
N VAL A 27 -5.67 -6.66 8.20
CA VAL A 27 -4.69 -7.17 9.15
C VAL A 27 -5.30 -8.33 9.93
N GLU A 28 -4.58 -9.45 9.99
CA GLU A 28 -4.87 -10.59 10.85
C GLU A 28 -3.70 -10.76 11.82
N THR A 29 -3.98 -11.04 13.09
CA THR A 29 -2.93 -11.22 14.11
C THR A 29 -3.12 -12.50 14.90
N SER A 30 -2.00 -13.07 15.31
CA SER A 30 -1.93 -14.16 16.28
C SER A 30 -0.83 -13.85 17.30
N GLY A 31 -0.70 -14.71 18.32
CA GLY A 31 0.40 -14.59 19.29
C GLY A 31 1.79 -14.68 18.65
N GLN A 32 1.91 -15.24 17.43
CA GLN A 32 3.20 -15.52 16.79
C GLN A 32 3.49 -14.63 15.58
N HIS A 33 2.47 -14.13 14.89
CA HIS A 33 2.64 -13.43 13.63
C HIS A 33 1.54 -12.40 13.36
N VAL A 34 1.87 -11.48 12.45
CA VAL A 34 0.96 -10.52 11.83
C VAL A 34 0.90 -10.83 10.35
N ILE A 35 -0.29 -10.83 9.78
CA ILE A 35 -0.52 -11.02 8.34
C ILE A 35 -1.17 -9.75 7.80
N LEU A 36 -0.54 -9.19 6.77
CA LEU A 36 -1.05 -8.06 6.01
C LEU A 36 -1.56 -8.59 4.66
N SER A 37 -2.85 -8.41 4.40
CA SER A 37 -3.50 -8.78 3.15
C SER A 37 -3.84 -7.51 2.38
N PHE A 38 -3.28 -7.35 1.18
CA PHE A 38 -3.52 -6.24 0.28
C PHE A 38 -4.61 -6.64 -0.70
N LEU A 39 -5.68 -5.85 -0.74
CA LEU A 39 -6.91 -6.17 -1.45
C LEU A 39 -7.18 -5.14 -2.55
N GLN A 40 -7.67 -5.63 -3.69
CA GLN A 40 -8.25 -4.81 -4.75
C GLN A 40 -9.74 -5.13 -4.85
N MET A 41 -10.59 -4.11 -4.84
CA MET A 41 -12.04 -4.33 -4.94
C MET A 41 -12.41 -4.76 -6.36
N ILE A 42 -13.46 -5.55 -6.48
CA ILE A 42 -14.04 -5.97 -7.76
C ILE A 42 -15.20 -5.03 -8.06
N PRO A 43 -15.11 -4.16 -9.09
CA PRO A 43 -16.18 -3.25 -9.44
C PRO A 43 -17.46 -4.00 -9.81
N GLY A 44 -18.61 -3.52 -9.31
CA GLY A 44 -19.92 -4.09 -9.65
C GLY A 44 -20.24 -5.44 -8.99
N ALA A 45 -19.42 -5.89 -8.03
CA ALA A 45 -19.73 -7.11 -7.28
C ALA A 45 -21.04 -6.95 -6.49
N THR A 46 -21.96 -7.90 -6.69
CA THR A 46 -23.22 -7.99 -5.93
C THR A 46 -22.97 -8.54 -4.52
N GLU A 47 -23.90 -8.33 -3.59
CA GLU A 47 -23.78 -8.80 -2.18
C GLU A 47 -23.55 -10.31 -2.03
N GLN A 48 -23.90 -11.10 -3.04
CA GLN A 48 -23.76 -12.56 -3.04
C GLN A 48 -22.41 -13.06 -3.56
N GLN A 49 -21.54 -12.17 -4.04
CA GLN A 49 -20.24 -12.50 -4.64
C GLN A 49 -19.09 -11.95 -3.80
N SER A 50 -17.91 -12.57 -3.93
CA SER A 50 -16.67 -11.98 -3.42
C SER A 50 -16.47 -10.60 -4.06
N ASN A 51 -16.34 -9.56 -3.22
CA ASN A 51 -16.23 -8.18 -3.65
C ASN A 51 -14.79 -7.66 -3.68
N ALA A 52 -13.81 -8.52 -3.37
CA ALA A 52 -12.40 -8.17 -3.40
C ALA A 52 -11.54 -9.40 -3.75
N LYS A 53 -10.36 -9.15 -4.35
CA LYS A 53 -9.30 -10.14 -4.56
C LYS A 53 -8.06 -9.76 -3.73
N ILE A 54 -7.36 -10.76 -3.20
CA ILE A 54 -6.05 -10.56 -2.58
C ILE A 54 -5.02 -10.42 -3.69
N VAL A 55 -4.30 -9.29 -3.73
CA VAL A 55 -3.22 -9.05 -4.70
C VAL A 55 -1.84 -9.32 -4.11
N SER A 56 -1.69 -9.20 -2.80
CA SER A 56 -0.47 -9.57 -2.08
C SER A 56 -0.80 -9.93 -0.64
N ARG A 57 0.02 -10.81 -0.05
CA ARG A 57 -0.10 -11.20 1.35
C ARG A 57 1.29 -11.35 1.95
N ILE A 58 1.52 -10.68 3.08
CA ILE A 58 2.82 -10.70 3.76
C ILE A 58 2.58 -11.19 5.18
N ALA A 59 3.23 -12.29 5.56
CA ALA A 59 3.26 -12.79 6.92
C ALA A 59 4.57 -12.35 7.59
N LEU A 60 4.46 -11.76 8.77
CA LEU A 60 5.57 -11.15 9.50
C LEU A 60 5.58 -11.68 10.93
N THR A 61 6.79 -11.83 11.48
CA THR A 61 6.94 -11.91 12.94
C THR A 61 6.71 -10.53 13.58
N TRP A 62 6.39 -10.47 14.86
CA TRP A 62 6.20 -9.20 15.57
C TRP A 62 7.38 -8.22 15.46
N PRO A 63 8.65 -8.65 15.61
CA PRO A 63 9.79 -7.75 15.43
C PRO A 63 9.88 -7.17 14.00
N GLN A 64 9.61 -7.99 12.98
CA GLN A 64 9.62 -7.52 11.59
C GLN A 64 8.47 -6.56 11.32
N PHE A 65 7.29 -6.83 11.88
CA PHE A 65 6.15 -5.92 11.79
C PHE A 65 6.46 -4.56 12.42
N ALA A 66 7.11 -4.52 13.58
CA ALA A 66 7.52 -3.26 14.21
C ALA A 66 8.45 -2.44 13.28
N LEU A 67 9.47 -3.08 12.70
CA LEU A 67 10.38 -2.42 11.75
C LEU A 67 9.65 -1.86 10.52
N VAL A 68 8.72 -2.63 9.94
CA VAL A 68 7.92 -2.17 8.80
C VAL A 68 7.00 -1.02 9.20
N SER A 69 6.39 -1.07 10.39
CA SER A 69 5.52 -0.01 10.90
C SER A 69 6.28 1.30 11.10
N ASP A 70 7.50 1.25 11.62
CA ASP A 70 8.36 2.42 11.79
C ASP A 70 8.74 3.02 10.44
N LEU A 71 9.17 2.18 9.49
CA LEU A 71 9.49 2.61 8.12
C LEU A 71 8.28 3.28 7.43
N LEU A 72 7.09 2.71 7.54
CA LEU A 72 5.87 3.30 6.96
C LEU A 72 5.53 4.65 7.61
N SER A 73 5.81 4.80 8.90
CA SER A 73 5.60 6.06 9.62
C SER A 73 6.58 7.15 9.17
N GLU A 74 7.86 6.78 8.98
CA GLU A 74 8.90 7.65 8.43
C GLU A 74 8.53 8.09 7.00
N LEU A 75 8.23 7.15 6.10
CA LEU A 75 7.84 7.44 4.72
C LEU A 75 6.61 8.34 4.64
N LYS A 76 5.61 8.11 5.50
CA LYS A 76 4.43 8.98 5.58
C LYS A 76 4.81 10.40 6.01
N SER A 77 5.76 10.56 6.91
CA SER A 77 6.25 11.87 7.35
C SER A 77 7.00 12.58 6.23
N GLU A 78 7.92 11.89 5.56
CA GLU A 78 8.75 12.42 4.48
C GLU A 78 7.94 12.85 3.27
N HIS A 79 6.95 12.04 2.87
CA HIS A 79 6.13 12.28 1.69
C HIS A 79 4.79 12.96 1.99
N LYS A 80 4.60 13.47 3.23
CA LYS A 80 3.38 14.15 3.65
C LYS A 80 3.02 15.31 2.72
N GLN A 81 4.01 16.12 2.36
CA GLN A 81 3.80 17.28 1.47
C GLN A 81 3.36 16.82 0.08
N SER A 82 4.04 15.84 -0.52
CA SER A 82 3.67 15.30 -1.83
C SER A 82 2.26 14.72 -1.86
N ALA A 83 1.83 14.04 -0.77
CA ALA A 83 0.46 13.55 -0.65
C ALA A 83 -0.57 14.70 -0.56
N GLN A 84 -0.24 15.76 0.18
CA GLN A 84 -1.09 16.97 0.27
C GLN A 84 -1.18 17.69 -1.09
N ASP A 85 -0.06 17.88 -1.77
CA ASP A 85 0.00 18.53 -3.08
C ASP A 85 -0.82 17.75 -4.10
N THR A 86 -0.71 16.42 -4.09
CA THR A 86 -1.51 15.54 -4.96
C THR A 86 -3.01 15.71 -4.66
N PHE A 87 -3.42 15.69 -3.39
CA PHE A 87 -4.82 15.89 -3.02
C PHE A 87 -5.36 17.25 -3.47
N VAL A 88 -4.61 18.34 -3.22
CA VAL A 88 -5.01 19.68 -3.66
C VAL A 88 -5.12 19.76 -5.18
N SER A 89 -4.18 19.15 -5.91
CA SER A 89 -4.22 19.13 -7.38
C SER A 89 -5.48 18.44 -7.92
N CYS A 90 -5.89 17.32 -7.33
CA CYS A 90 -7.12 16.63 -7.71
C CYS A 90 -8.36 17.49 -7.45
N VAL A 91 -8.45 18.14 -6.28
CA VAL A 91 -9.59 18.99 -5.90
C VAL A 91 -9.68 20.25 -6.77
N VAL A 92 -8.55 20.84 -7.15
CA VAL A 92 -8.53 22.02 -8.04
C VAL A 92 -8.92 21.62 -9.47
N ALA A 93 -8.42 20.49 -9.96
CA ALA A 93 -8.80 19.96 -11.27
C ALA A 93 -10.32 19.71 -11.39
N GLU A 94 -10.96 19.22 -10.33
CA GLU A 94 -12.43 19.04 -10.30
C GLU A 94 -13.20 20.37 -10.36
N LYS A 95 -12.67 21.44 -9.74
CA LYS A 95 -13.31 22.77 -9.76
C LYS A 95 -13.23 23.45 -11.13
N GLU A 96 -12.16 23.25 -11.88
CA GLU A 96 -12.03 23.80 -13.23
C GLU A 96 -12.98 23.12 -14.22
N VAL A 97 -13.22 21.82 -14.09
CA VAL A 97 -14.20 21.10 -14.92
C VAL A 97 -15.63 21.57 -14.65
N THR A 98 -15.95 21.94 -13.41
CA THR A 98 -17.32 22.36 -13.03
C THR A 98 -17.66 23.77 -13.55
N ASN A 99 -16.66 24.64 -13.75
CA ASN A 99 -16.85 26.01 -14.22
C ASN A 99 -16.94 26.16 -15.76
N VAL A 100 -16.84 25.06 -16.51
CA VAL A 100 -16.89 25.04 -17.98
C VAL A 100 -18.22 24.43 -18.50
N THR A 101 -19.20 24.25 -17.62
CA THR A 101 -20.58 23.83 -17.94
C THR A 101 -21.58 24.91 -17.57
#